data_AF-A0A0C2GLQ2-F1
#
_entry.id   AF-A0A0C2GLQ2-F1
#
_cell.length_a   1.000
_cell.length_b   1.000
_cell.length_c   1.000
_cell.angle_alpha   90.00
_cell.angle_beta   90.00
_cell.angle_gamma   90.00
#
_symmetry.space_group_name_H-M   'P 1'
#
loop_
_entity.id
_entity.type
_entity.pdbx_description
1 polymer ?
#
loop_
_entity_poly.entity_id
_entity_poly.type
_entity_poly.pdbx_seq_one_letter_code
_entity_poly.pdbx_strand_id
1 'polypeptide(L)'
;MYLSGNDAGASCPGNGLTEDERKQLIKQHNNVRRIIARGNAKNYDGAKLPAGKNMYEMKYSCKLEQAAIDATGAACSASLPDPQKYGQNIQV
;
A
#
# COMPACT_ATOMS: atom_id res chain seq x y z
N MET A 1 -5.90 -30.39 -3.21
CA MET A 1 -4.61 -30.34 -3.93
C MET A 1 -3.95 -29.03 -3.58
N TYR A 2 -2.76 -29.13 -2.99
CA TYR A 2 -2.03 -28.05 -2.34
C TYR A 2 -1.55 -26.99 -3.32
N LEU A 3 -1.59 -25.73 -2.90
CA LEU A 3 -0.40 -24.90 -2.93
C LEU A 3 -0.25 -24.27 -1.55
N SER A 4 0.62 -24.87 -0.75
CA SER A 4 1.17 -24.29 0.47
C SER A 4 2.00 -23.06 0.07
N GLY A 5 1.34 -21.95 -0.18
CA GLY A 5 1.97 -20.63 -0.23
C GLY A 5 2.05 -20.10 1.19
N ASN A 6 3.24 -19.75 1.64
CA ASN A 6 3.50 -19.15 2.95
C ASN A 6 2.90 -17.73 3.00
N ASP A 7 1.57 -17.63 3.04
CA ASP A 7 0.79 -16.39 2.93
C ASP A 7 0.44 -15.80 4.32
N ALA A 8 1.43 -15.68 5.19
CA ALA A 8 1.31 -14.97 6.46
C ALA A 8 2.67 -14.45 6.97
N GLY A 9 3.36 -13.67 6.14
CA GLY A 9 4.52 -12.91 6.58
C GLY A 9 5.71 -13.05 5.66
N ALA A 10 5.69 -12.32 4.55
CA ALA A 10 6.87 -12.16 3.73
C ALA A 10 7.81 -11.20 4.47
N SER A 11 8.69 -11.75 5.31
CA SER A 11 9.81 -11.02 5.90
C SER A 11 10.62 -10.41 4.75
N CYS A 12 10.39 -9.13 4.48
CA CYS A 12 11.24 -8.40 3.56
C CYS A 12 12.61 -8.23 4.22
N PRO A 13 13.70 -8.36 3.44
CA PRO A 13 15.04 -8.20 3.98
C PRO A 13 15.25 -6.76 4.45
N GLY A 14 16.08 -6.59 5.48
CA GLY A 14 16.48 -5.28 6.01
C GLY A 14 15.78 -4.87 7.30
N ASN A 15 16.16 -3.70 7.81
CA ASN A 15 15.73 -3.18 9.12
C ASN A 15 14.78 -1.98 8.98
N GLY A 16 14.08 -1.87 7.84
CA GLY A 16 13.17 -0.76 7.55
C GLY A 16 11.87 -0.88 8.34
N LEU A 17 10.92 -1.67 7.83
CA LEU A 17 9.65 -1.94 8.49
C LEU A 17 9.67 -3.27 9.25
N THR A 18 8.90 -3.34 10.33
CA THR A 18 8.52 -4.59 10.99
C THR A 18 7.44 -5.32 10.19
N GLU A 19 7.30 -6.62 10.42
CA GLU A 19 6.26 -7.42 9.77
C GLU A 19 4.84 -6.91 10.07
N ASP A 20 4.60 -6.45 11.30
CA ASP A 20 3.30 -5.93 11.70
C ASP A 20 2.98 -4.60 11.02
N GLU A 21 3.97 -3.74 10.79
CA GLU A 21 3.81 -2.51 10.00
C GLU A 21 3.49 -2.83 8.54
N ARG A 22 4.16 -3.81 7.93
CA ARG A 22 3.85 -4.27 6.56
C ARG A 22 2.42 -4.78 6.45
N LYS A 23 2.01 -5.63 7.39
CA LYS A 23 0.63 -6.15 7.48
C LYS A 23 -0.37 -5.02 7.67
N GLN A 24 -0.06 -4.04 8.50
CA GLN A 24 -0.92 -2.88 8.72
C GLN A 24 -1.09 -2.04 7.47
N LEU A 25 0.01 -1.71 6.77
CA LEU A 25 -0.02 -0.94 5.52
C LEU A 25 -0.89 -1.61 4.45
N ILE A 26 -0.67 -2.90 4.17
CA ILE A 26 -1.44 -3.60 3.13
C ILE A 26 -2.90 -3.80 3.53
N LYS A 27 -3.17 -4.06 4.82
CA LYS A 27 -4.52 -4.20 5.36
C LYS A 27 -5.29 -2.88 5.24
N GLN A 28 -4.67 -1.75 5.58
CA GLN A 28 -5.33 -0.44 5.47
C GLN A 28 -5.68 -0.10 4.01
N HIS A 29 -4.75 -0.29 3.08
CA HIS A 29 -5.01 -0.09 1.65
C HIS A 29 -6.16 -0.97 1.16
N ASN A 30 -6.12 -2.28 1.45
CA ASN A 30 -7.16 -3.21 1.01
C ASN A 30 -8.51 -2.96 1.68
N ASN A 31 -8.54 -2.49 2.93
CA ASN A 31 -9.79 -2.09 3.59
C ASN A 31 -10.45 -0.90 2.88
N VAL A 32 -9.69 0.16 2.59
CA VAL A 32 -10.21 1.33 1.86
C VAL A 32 -10.69 0.91 0.47
N ARG A 33 -9.88 0.15 -0.29
CA ARG A 33 -10.24 -0.36 -1.61
C ARG A 33 -11.54 -1.18 -1.58
N ARG A 34 -11.73 -2.03 -0.57
CA ARG A 34 -12.94 -2.83 -0.38
C ARG A 34 -14.17 -1.98 -0.07
N ILE A 35 -14.02 -0.94 0.76
CA ILE A 35 -15.12 -0.02 1.09
C ILE A 35 -15.57 0.76 -0.16
N ILE A 36 -14.61 1.22 -0.97
CA ILE A 36 -14.87 1.90 -2.26
C ILE A 36 -15.52 0.94 -3.26
N ALA A 37 -15.00 -0.28 -3.42
CA ALA A 37 -15.56 -1.28 -4.34
C ALA A 37 -17.02 -1.60 -4.04
N ARG A 38 -17.44 -1.53 -2.77
CA ARG A 38 -18.82 -1.71 -2.33
C ARG A 38 -19.69 -0.46 -2.42
N GLY A 39 -19.13 0.68 -2.87
CA GLY A 39 -19.83 1.96 -2.92
C GLY A 39 -20.22 2.49 -1.55
N ASN A 40 -19.44 2.20 -0.50
CA ASN A 40 -19.73 2.58 0.88
C ASN A 40 -18.79 3.64 1.45
N ALA A 41 -17.79 4.08 0.69
CA ALA A 41 -16.87 5.13 1.11
C ALA A 41 -17.59 6.48 1.09
N LYS A 42 -17.44 7.29 2.14
CA LYS A 42 -17.96 8.66 2.17
C LYS A 42 -17.15 9.53 1.21
N ASN A 43 -17.86 10.36 0.46
CA ASN A 43 -17.29 11.41 -0.37
C ASN A 43 -17.24 12.74 0.41
N TYR A 44 -16.54 13.74 -0.12
CA TYR A 44 -16.35 15.05 0.53
C TYR A 44 -17.66 15.82 0.75
N ASP A 45 -18.67 15.57 -0.09
CA ASP A 45 -20.00 16.19 -0.07
C ASP A 45 -20.99 15.49 0.89
N GLY A 46 -20.53 14.47 1.62
CA GLY A 46 -21.37 13.66 2.51
C GLY A 46 -22.14 12.54 1.80
N ALA A 47 -22.12 12.47 0.47
CA ALA A 47 -22.63 11.33 -0.28
C ALA A 47 -21.66 10.13 -0.20
N LYS A 48 -22.02 9.03 -0.86
CA LYS A 48 -21.13 7.87 -1.02
C LYS A 48 -20.44 7.91 -2.39
N LEU A 49 -19.18 7.51 -2.44
CA LEU A 49 -18.49 7.24 -3.70
C LEU A 49 -19.19 6.10 -4.45
N PRO A 50 -19.24 6.14 -5.80
CA PRO A 50 -19.82 5.07 -6.60
C PRO A 50 -19.05 3.75 -6.39
N ALA A 51 -19.74 2.63 -6.55
CA ALA A 51 -19.13 1.31 -6.45
C ALA A 51 -18.12 1.07 -7.59
N GLY A 52 -16.88 0.78 -7.23
CA GLY A 52 -15.82 0.46 -8.19
C GLY A 52 -15.92 -0.98 -8.71
N LYS A 53 -15.98 -1.16 -10.03
CA LYS A 53 -15.80 -2.47 -10.68
C LYS A 53 -14.30 -2.74 -10.89
N ASN A 54 -13.90 -4.00 -10.88
CA ASN A 54 -12.50 -4.43 -11.10
C ASN A 54 -11.48 -3.83 -10.11
N MET A 55 -11.87 -3.67 -8.85
CA MET A 55 -10.97 -3.23 -7.78
C MET A 55 -10.22 -4.42 -7.17
N TYR A 56 -9.00 -4.67 -7.66
CA TYR A 56 -8.15 -5.79 -7.23
C TYR A 56 -7.59 -5.61 -5.82
N GLU A 57 -7.39 -6.71 -5.11
CA GLU A 57 -6.67 -6.75 -3.84
C GLU A 57 -5.16 -6.53 -4.08
N MET A 58 -4.55 -5.66 -3.29
CA MET A 58 -3.11 -5.41 -3.34
C MET A 58 -2.35 -6.48 -2.56
N LYS A 59 -1.18 -6.86 -3.07
CA LYS A 59 -0.18 -7.68 -2.36
C LYS A 59 1.00 -6.81 -1.97
N TYR A 60 1.56 -7.07 -0.79
CA TYR A 60 2.78 -6.40 -0.36
C TYR A 60 3.96 -6.83 -1.24
N SER A 61 4.87 -5.90 -1.56
CA SER A 61 6.03 -6.17 -2.41
C SER A 61 7.29 -5.59 -1.79
N CYS A 62 8.19 -6.46 -1.34
CA CYS A 62 9.49 -6.06 -0.79
C CYS A 62 10.32 -5.25 -1.80
N LYS A 63 10.13 -5.46 -3.11
CA LYS A 63 10.80 -4.68 -4.16
C LYS A 63 10.33 -3.22 -4.17
N LEU A 64 9.04 -2.99 -3.92
CA LEU A 64 8.48 -1.64 -3.84
C LEU A 64 8.78 -0.98 -2.49
N GLU A 65 8.86 -1.76 -1.40
CA GLU A 65 9.39 -1.27 -0.11
C GLU A 65 10.82 -0.74 -0.28
N GLN A 66 11.71 -1.55 -0.87
CA GLN A 66 13.09 -1.11 -1.11
C GLN A 66 13.15 0.10 -2.03
N ALA A 67 12.36 0.13 -3.11
CA ALA A 67 12.30 1.29 -3.99
C ALA A 67 11.79 2.56 -3.29
N ALA A 68 10.90 2.44 -2.30
CA ALA A 68 10.46 3.56 -1.48
C ALA A 68 11.58 4.06 -0.55
N ILE A 69 12.28 3.15 0.12
CA ILE A 69 13.45 3.45 0.96
C ILE A 69 14.54 4.15 0.13
N ASP A 70 14.87 3.62 -1.04
CA ASP A 70 15.90 4.16 -1.93
C ASP A 70 15.52 5.56 -2.44
N ALA A 71 14.23 5.79 -2.71
CA ALA A 71 13.74 7.08 -3.16
C ALA A 71 13.82 8.14 -2.06
N THR A 72 13.42 7.81 -0.82
CA THR A 72 13.50 8.75 0.31
C THR A 72 14.93 8.95 0.80
N GLY A 73 15.81 7.96 0.63
CA GLY A 73 17.17 7.98 1.15
C GLY A 73 17.19 8.24 2.66
N ALA A 74 18.13 9.08 3.11
CA ALA A 74 18.19 9.58 4.49
C ALA A 74 17.35 10.85 4.73
N ALA A 75 16.66 11.36 3.70
CA ALA A 75 15.98 12.64 3.76
C ALA A 75 14.51 12.46 4.16
N CYS A 76 14.12 13.06 5.28
CA CYS A 76 12.72 13.26 5.64
C CYS A 76 12.13 14.44 4.82
N SER A 77 12.04 14.25 3.50
CA SER A 77 11.50 15.25 2.57
C SER A 77 10.02 15.03 2.33
N ALA A 78 9.27 16.12 2.19
CA ALA A 78 7.86 16.10 1.78
C ALA A 78 7.65 15.77 0.29
N SER A 79 8.74 15.65 -0.49
CA SER A 79 8.70 15.39 -1.93
C SER A 79 9.92 14.59 -2.41
N LEU A 80 9.75 13.93 -3.56
CA LEU A 80 10.79 13.15 -4.24
C LEU A 80 11.18 13.81 -5.57
N PRO A 81 12.45 13.72 -5.99
CA PRO A 81 12.90 14.31 -7.25
C PRO A 81 12.27 13.61 -8.46
N ASP A 82 11.97 14.38 -9.50
CA ASP A 82 11.43 13.88 -10.77
C ASP A 82 12.54 13.35 -11.70
N PRO A 83 12.25 12.35 -12.56
CA PRO A 83 10.97 11.65 -12.71
C PRO A 83 10.80 10.48 -11.73
N GLN A 84 9.59 10.33 -11.18
CA GLN A 84 9.24 9.17 -10.35
C GLN A 84 8.95 7.93 -11.20
N LYS A 85 9.57 6.80 -10.84
CA LYS A 85 9.38 5.52 -11.56
C LYS A 85 8.08 4.79 -11.18
N TYR A 86 7.65 4.91 -9.92
CA TYR A 86 6.47 4.25 -9.37
C TYR A 86 5.51 5.31 -8.81
N GLY A 87 4.22 4.99 -8.71
CA GLY A 87 3.28 5.84 -7.97
C GLY A 87 3.63 5.87 -6.49
N GLN A 88 3.61 7.06 -5.89
CA GLN A 88 4.10 7.30 -4.54
C GLN A 88 3.12 8.20 -3.75
N ASN A 89 2.97 7.90 -2.47
CA ASN A 89 2.33 8.77 -1.47
C ASN A 89 3.38 9.06 -0.39
N ILE A 90 3.56 10.33 -0.04
CA ILE A 90 4.48 10.78 1.02
C ILE A 90 3.64 11.47 2.08
N GLN A 91 3.85 11.10 3.35
CA GLN A 91 3.21 11.73 4.50
C GLN A 91 4.31 12.20 5.46
N VAL A 92 4.31 13.50 5.73
CA VAL A 92 5.11 14.16 6.78
C VAL A 92 4.22 14.55 7.94
#